data_AF-A0A662GZB2-F1
#
_entry.id   AF-A0A662GZB2-F1
#
_cell.length_a   1.000
_cell.length_b   1.000
_cell.length_c   1.000
_cell.angle_alpha   90.00
_cell.angle_beta   90.00
_cell.angle_gamma   90.00
#
_symmetry.space_group_name_H-M   'P 1'
#
loop_
_entity.id
_entity.type
_entity.pdbx_description
1 polymer ?
#
loop_
_entity_poly.entity_id
_entity_poly.type
_entity_poly.pdbx_seq_one_letter_code
_entity_poly.pdbx_strand_id
1 'polypeptide(L)'
;MRSSPVIEILEKYKGRIIDVHAHVGPDQRFLMKGTVGEIIEAYDRYGIKLGYVSSTLSLLGGCMEGNKHILRVVRLFPDRFRGLFSLNPLYGEEIVPLLEKYVREYGFRGVKFHPQYFHLEPSEKIST
;
A
#
# COMPACT_ATOMS: atom_id res chain seq x y z
N MET A 1 3.94 25.30 19.90
CA MET A 1 3.32 24.01 20.30
C MET A 1 4.42 23.08 20.76
N ARG A 2 4.26 22.38 21.89
CA ARG A 2 5.17 21.28 22.25
C ARG A 2 4.99 20.15 21.23
N SER A 3 6.08 19.52 20.84
CA SER A 3 6.05 18.33 19.99
C SER A 3 5.26 17.22 20.69
N SER A 4 4.57 16.37 19.93
CA SER A 4 3.91 15.20 20.50
C SER A 4 4.97 14.25 21.07
N PRO A 5 4.77 13.68 22.28
CA PRO A 5 5.69 12.69 22.84
C PRO A 5 5.98 11.51 21.88
N VAL A 6 5.02 11.15 21.03
CA VAL A 6 5.20 10.12 19.98
C VAL A 6 6.26 10.55 18.97
N ILE A 7 6.20 11.80 18.51
CA ILE A 7 7.17 12.32 17.55
C ILE A 7 8.57 12.35 18.17
N GLU A 8 8.69 12.78 19.42
CA GLU A 8 9.97 12.80 20.14
C GLU A 8 10.61 11.40 20.26
N ILE A 9 9.81 10.36 20.50
CA ILE A 9 10.30 8.97 20.51
C ILE A 9 10.81 8.55 19.12
N LEU A 10 10.13 8.98 18.06
CA LEU A 10 10.45 8.60 16.69
C LEU A 10 11.60 9.42 16.08
N GLU A 11 11.93 10.59 16.61
CA GLU A 11 13.00 11.46 16.11
C GLU A 11 14.34 10.72 15.95
N LYS A 12 14.72 9.88 16.93
CA LYS A 12 15.97 9.08 16.87
C LYS A 12 16.00 8.04 15.74
N TYR A 13 14.86 7.77 15.10
CA TYR A 13 14.72 6.82 14.00
C TYR A 13 14.51 7.50 12.65
N LYS A 14 14.52 8.84 12.55
CA LYS A 14 14.42 9.55 11.27
C LYS A 14 15.39 8.98 10.22
N GLY A 15 14.89 8.78 9.01
CA GLY A 15 15.61 8.14 7.91
C GLY A 15 15.66 6.61 7.98
N ARG A 16 15.09 5.99 9.03
CA ARG A 16 14.99 4.53 9.21
C ARG A 16 13.56 4.05 9.46
N ILE A 17 12.59 4.95 9.63
CA ILE A 17 11.19 4.60 9.85
C ILE A 17 10.61 3.99 8.56
N ILE A 18 9.87 2.90 8.71
CA ILE A 18 9.16 2.22 7.63
C ILE A 18 7.66 2.29 7.93
N ASP A 19 6.90 2.81 6.98
CA ASP A 19 5.44 2.77 7.01
C ASP A 19 4.96 1.50 6.30
N VAL A 20 4.15 0.70 6.99
CA VAL A 20 3.63 -0.58 6.49
C VAL A 20 2.13 -0.53 6.16
N HIS A 21 1.50 0.65 6.31
CA HIS A 21 0.08 0.85 6.09
C HIS A 21 -0.19 2.18 5.38
N ALA A 22 0.25 2.27 4.12
CA ALA A 22 -0.02 3.43 3.29
C ALA A 22 -0.90 3.11 2.07
N HIS A 23 -1.63 4.12 1.64
CA HIS A 23 -2.44 4.11 0.45
C HIS A 23 -2.05 5.26 -0.47
N VAL A 24 -2.04 5.01 -1.79
CA VAL A 24 -1.86 6.03 -2.82
C VAL A 24 -3.13 6.17 -3.64
N GLY A 25 -3.57 7.41 -3.82
CA GLY A 25 -4.78 7.78 -4.54
C GLY A 25 -5.86 8.37 -3.62
N PRO A 26 -6.92 8.92 -4.23
CA PRO A 26 -7.98 9.59 -3.47
C PRO A 26 -8.87 8.59 -2.75
N ASP A 27 -9.40 9.01 -1.60
CA ASP A 27 -10.41 8.28 -0.85
C ASP A 27 -11.43 9.26 -0.26
N GLN A 28 -12.64 9.24 -0.84
CA GLN A 28 -13.74 10.11 -0.44
C GLN A 28 -14.23 9.85 0.99
N ARG A 29 -14.03 8.66 1.54
CA ARG A 29 -14.42 8.32 2.92
C ARG A 29 -13.63 9.10 3.96
N PHE A 30 -12.43 9.57 3.56
CA PHE A 30 -11.52 10.32 4.42
C PHE A 30 -11.26 11.75 3.90
N LEU A 31 -11.97 12.19 2.85
CA LEU A 31 -11.71 13.44 2.13
C LEU A 31 -10.23 13.60 1.74
N MET A 32 -9.59 12.48 1.42
CA MET A 32 -8.15 12.39 1.17
C MET A 32 -7.91 12.45 -0.34
N LYS A 33 -6.99 13.33 -0.78
CA LYS A 33 -6.46 13.31 -2.16
C LYS A 33 -5.44 12.20 -2.35
N GLY A 34 -4.55 12.02 -1.36
CA GLY A 34 -3.62 10.89 -1.29
C GLY A 34 -2.66 10.81 -2.47
N THR A 35 -2.29 11.97 -3.05
CA THR A 35 -1.34 11.99 -4.17
C THR A 35 0.03 11.50 -3.71
N VAL A 36 0.82 10.97 -4.65
CA VAL A 36 2.20 10.52 -4.34
C VAL A 36 3.03 11.66 -3.77
N GLY A 37 2.86 12.89 -4.27
CA GLY A 37 3.56 14.08 -3.78
C GLY A 37 3.23 14.38 -2.32
N GLU A 38 1.94 14.41 -1.95
CA GLU A 38 1.51 14.64 -0.56
C GLU A 38 2.07 13.57 0.40
N ILE A 39 2.16 12.31 -0.04
CA ILE A 39 2.73 11.22 0.77
C ILE A 39 4.24 11.41 0.93
N ILE A 40 4.96 11.76 -0.14
CA ILE A 40 6.40 12.06 -0.08
C ILE A 40 6.67 13.24 0.86
N GLU A 41 5.90 14.32 0.76
CA GLU A 41 6.03 15.48 1.64
C GLU A 41 5.80 15.11 3.12
N ALA A 42 4.80 14.27 3.39
CA ALA A 42 4.56 13.75 4.74
C ALA A 42 5.75 12.89 5.20
N TYR A 43 6.25 12.00 4.35
CA TYR A 43 7.38 11.14 4.68
C TYR A 43 8.66 11.94 4.94
N ASP A 44 8.92 12.99 4.15
CA ASP A 44 10.06 13.89 4.36
C ASP A 44 9.94 14.64 5.69
N ARG A 45 8.75 15.17 5.98
CA ARG A 45 8.46 15.88 7.23
C ARG A 45 8.69 15.04 8.48
N TYR A 46 8.28 13.77 8.44
CA TYR A 46 8.38 12.86 9.59
C TYR A 46 9.60 11.93 9.55
N GLY A 47 10.46 12.04 8.54
CA GLY A 47 11.64 11.21 8.36
C GLY A 47 11.34 9.73 8.11
N ILE A 48 10.22 9.44 7.42
CA ILE A 48 9.86 8.10 6.96
C ILE A 48 10.67 7.79 5.70
N LYS A 49 11.46 6.71 5.78
CA LYS A 49 12.38 6.31 4.71
C LYS A 49 11.66 5.61 3.57
N LEU A 50 10.76 4.68 3.92
CA LEU A 50 10.16 3.74 2.98
C LEU A 50 8.71 3.46 3.37
N GLY A 51 7.82 3.42 2.38
CA GLY A 51 6.42 3.03 2.56
C GLY A 51 6.07 1.76 1.79
N TYR A 52 5.30 0.86 2.40
CA TYR A 52 4.64 -0.24 1.73
C TYR A 52 3.22 0.19 1.37
N VAL A 53 2.97 0.35 0.08
CA VAL A 53 1.80 1.05 -0.44
C VAL A 53 0.89 0.13 -1.24
N SER A 54 -0.41 0.40 -1.14
CA SER A 54 -1.45 -0.14 -2.01
C SER A 54 -2.29 1.00 -2.59
N SER A 55 -2.99 0.78 -3.71
CA SER A 55 -3.81 1.85 -4.30
C SER A 55 -5.16 1.96 -3.59
N THR A 56 -5.67 3.17 -3.36
CA THR A 56 -7.08 3.34 -2.96
C THR A 56 -8.03 2.87 -4.07
N LEU A 57 -7.60 2.88 -5.35
CA LEU A 57 -8.38 2.33 -6.46
C LEU A 57 -8.62 0.83 -6.29
N SER A 58 -7.73 0.10 -5.62
CA SER A 58 -7.97 -1.32 -5.32
C SER A 58 -9.18 -1.53 -4.41
N LEU A 59 -9.59 -0.51 -3.67
CA LEU A 59 -10.76 -0.53 -2.77
C LEU A 59 -12.05 -0.13 -3.47
N LEU A 60 -11.97 0.66 -4.56
CA LEU A 60 -13.12 1.37 -5.14
C LEU A 60 -13.34 1.11 -6.64
N GLY A 61 -12.27 0.97 -7.43
CA GLY A 61 -12.30 0.93 -8.89
C GLY A 61 -11.77 -0.37 -9.52
N GLY A 62 -11.18 -1.26 -8.71
CA GLY A 62 -10.77 -2.60 -9.14
C GLY A 62 -9.32 -2.94 -8.79
N CYS A 63 -9.13 -4.17 -8.32
CA CYS A 63 -7.84 -4.74 -7.92
C CYS A 63 -6.73 -4.55 -8.97
N MET A 64 -6.99 -4.87 -10.24
CA MET A 64 -5.98 -4.82 -11.30
C MET A 64 -5.52 -3.41 -11.63
N GLU A 65 -6.44 -2.45 -11.73
CA GLU A 65 -6.09 -1.06 -12.00
C GLU A 65 -5.34 -0.43 -10.82
N GLY A 66 -5.71 -0.81 -9.59
CA GLY A 66 -4.96 -0.42 -8.40
C GLY A 66 -3.54 -0.99 -8.39
N ASN A 67 -3.35 -2.25 -8.73
CA ASN A 67 -2.04 -2.88 -8.84
C ASN A 67 -1.17 -2.24 -9.93
N LYS A 68 -1.74 -1.94 -11.12
CA LYS A 68 -1.05 -1.20 -12.19
C LYS A 68 -0.69 0.23 -11.76
N HIS A 69 -1.57 0.89 -11.00
CA HIS A 69 -1.30 2.22 -10.45
C HIS A 69 -0.07 2.19 -9.53
N ILE A 70 -0.01 1.27 -8.56
CA ILE A 70 1.15 1.15 -7.67
C ILE A 70 2.41 0.76 -8.41
N LEU A 71 2.33 -0.11 -9.43
CA LEU A 71 3.48 -0.45 -10.27
C LEU A 71 4.13 0.80 -10.89
N ARG A 72 3.32 1.76 -11.36
CA ARG A 72 3.84 3.04 -11.88
C ARG A 72 4.52 3.86 -10.78
N VAL A 73 3.91 3.93 -9.60
CA VAL A 73 4.45 4.68 -8.45
C VAL A 73 5.79 4.13 -7.98
N VAL A 74 5.90 2.81 -7.80
CA VAL A 74 7.16 2.18 -7.33
C VAL A 74 8.27 2.27 -8.36
N ARG A 75 7.95 2.34 -9.66
CA ARG A 75 8.95 2.58 -10.73
C ARG A 75 9.46 4.02 -10.73
N LEU A 76 8.60 4.99 -10.43
CA LEU A 76 8.99 6.40 -10.36
C LEU A 76 9.76 6.72 -9.07
N PHE A 77 9.44 6.05 -7.97
CA PHE A 77 10.02 6.32 -6.66
C PHE A 77 10.51 5.03 -5.96
N PRO A 78 11.45 4.29 -6.57
CA PRO A 78 11.90 2.99 -6.07
C PRO A 78 12.68 3.07 -4.76
N ASP A 79 13.13 4.24 -4.31
CA ASP A 79 13.78 4.39 -2.99
C ASP A 79 12.80 4.78 -1.88
N ARG A 80 11.56 5.12 -2.25
CA ARG A 80 10.54 5.63 -1.31
C ARG A 80 9.38 4.65 -1.11
N PHE A 81 9.10 3.80 -2.09
CA PHE A 81 7.95 2.90 -2.01
C PHE A 81 8.25 1.45 -2.38
N ARG A 82 7.59 0.51 -1.69
CA ARG A 82 7.44 -0.89 -2.08
C ARG A 82 5.97 -1.18 -2.29
N GLY A 83 5.65 -1.93 -3.33
CA GLY A 83 4.27 -2.26 -3.64
C GLY A 83 3.76 -3.42 -2.78
N LEU A 84 2.50 -3.32 -2.34
CA LEU A 84 1.68 -4.41 -1.86
C LEU A 84 0.65 -4.78 -2.92
N PHE A 85 0.64 -6.04 -3.33
CA PHE A 85 -0.31 -6.54 -4.32
C PHE A 85 -1.69 -6.60 -3.68
N SER A 86 -2.63 -5.79 -4.15
CA SER A 86 -4.01 -5.88 -3.73
C SER A 86 -4.58 -7.21 -4.22
N LEU A 87 -5.09 -8.01 -3.30
CA LEU A 87 -5.67 -9.31 -3.59
C LEU A 87 -7.19 -9.16 -3.70
N ASN A 88 -7.78 -9.69 -4.77
CA ASN A 88 -9.21 -9.92 -4.87
C ASN A 88 -9.46 -11.43 -4.88
N PRO A 89 -10.07 -12.00 -3.82
CA PRO A 89 -10.26 -13.44 -3.68
C PRO A 89 -11.24 -14.03 -4.69
N LEU A 90 -12.09 -13.21 -5.31
CA LEU A 90 -13.07 -13.66 -6.32
C LEU A 90 -12.42 -14.15 -7.63
N TYR A 91 -11.12 -13.87 -7.82
CA TYR A 91 -10.35 -14.42 -8.95
C TYR A 91 -9.87 -15.86 -8.71
N GLY A 92 -10.08 -16.42 -7.50
CA GLY A 92 -9.64 -17.78 -7.18
C GLY A 92 -8.16 -18.02 -7.49
N GLU A 93 -7.85 -19.15 -8.13
CA GLU A 93 -6.48 -19.51 -8.52
C GLU A 93 -5.90 -18.65 -9.64
N GLU A 94 -6.73 -17.96 -10.44
CA GLU A 94 -6.27 -17.12 -11.56
C GLU A 94 -5.43 -15.92 -11.09
N ILE A 95 -5.55 -15.54 -9.82
CA ILE A 95 -4.76 -14.46 -9.24
C ILE A 95 -3.32 -14.87 -8.94
N VAL A 96 -3.03 -16.17 -8.82
CA VAL A 96 -1.73 -16.68 -8.39
C VAL A 96 -0.63 -16.31 -9.39
N PRO A 97 -0.75 -16.56 -10.71
CA PRO A 97 0.28 -16.16 -11.67
C PRO A 97 0.50 -14.65 -11.71
N LEU A 98 -0.55 -13.86 -11.47
CA LEU A 98 -0.45 -12.40 -11.40
C LEU A 98 0.32 -11.96 -10.15
N LEU A 99 0.02 -12.54 -8.99
CA LEU A 99 0.77 -12.29 -7.76
C LEU A 99 2.24 -12.66 -7.94
N GLU A 100 2.53 -13.83 -8.51
CA GLU A 100 3.90 -14.29 -8.77
C GLU A 100 4.65 -13.30 -9.64
N LYS A 101 4.04 -12.84 -10.75
CA LYS A 101 4.62 -11.83 -11.63
C LYS A 101 4.96 -10.54 -10.87
N TYR A 102 4.02 -10.04 -10.07
CA TYR A 102 4.22 -8.79 -9.33
C TYR A 102 5.34 -8.90 -8.29
N VAL A 103 5.45 -10.03 -7.59
CA VAL A 103 6.48 -10.25 -6.58
C VAL A 103 7.85 -10.54 -7.21
N ARG A 104 7.91 -11.45 -8.18
CA ARG A 104 9.16 -11.96 -8.76
C ARG A 104 9.76 -11.01 -9.79
N GLU A 105 8.93 -10.40 -10.66
CA GLU A 105 9.42 -9.54 -11.75
C GLU A 105 9.34 -8.05 -11.41
N TYR A 106 8.28 -7.62 -10.71
CA TYR A 106 8.05 -6.19 -10.45
C TYR A 106 8.48 -5.71 -9.05
N GLY A 107 8.98 -6.61 -8.22
CA GLY A 107 9.55 -6.26 -6.92
C GLY A 107 8.53 -5.85 -5.86
N PHE A 108 7.26 -6.23 -6.01
CA PHE A 108 6.30 -6.16 -4.90
C PHE A 108 6.79 -7.01 -3.71
N ARG A 109 6.44 -6.60 -2.50
CA ARG A 109 6.99 -7.18 -1.25
C ARG A 109 5.93 -7.69 -0.29
N GLY A 110 4.69 -7.82 -0.74
CA GLY A 110 3.61 -8.39 0.05
C GLY A 110 2.26 -8.23 -0.62
N VAL A 111 1.22 -8.54 0.14
CA VAL A 111 -0.18 -8.44 -0.28
C VAL A 111 -0.95 -7.45 0.60
N LYS A 112 -1.96 -6.80 0.02
CA LYS A 112 -2.99 -6.04 0.74
C LYS A 112 -4.33 -6.72 0.49
N PHE A 113 -5.01 -7.10 1.56
CA PHE A 113 -6.26 -7.83 1.49
C PHE A 113 -7.29 -7.25 2.47
N HIS A 114 -8.52 -7.08 2.00
CA HIS A 114 -9.66 -6.55 2.75
C HIS A 114 -10.79 -7.59 2.76
N PRO A 115 -10.70 -8.64 3.59
CA PRO A 115 -11.65 -9.76 3.58
C PRO A 115 -13.09 -9.33 3.78
N GLN A 116 -13.33 -8.35 4.66
CA GLN A 116 -14.70 -7.86 4.94
C GLN A 116 -15.39 -7.27 3.70
N TYR A 117 -14.66 -6.81 2.68
CA TYR A 117 -15.27 -6.26 1.47
C TYR A 117 -15.82 -7.36 0.55
N PHE A 118 -15.43 -8.61 0.81
CA PHE A 118 -15.86 -9.79 0.09
C PHE A 118 -16.76 -10.69 0.94
N HIS A 119 -17.15 -10.25 2.14
CA HIS A 119 -17.90 -11.04 3.12
C HIS A 119 -17.21 -12.36 3.50
N LEU A 120 -15.87 -12.36 3.51
CA LEU A 120 -15.06 -13.52 3.88
C LEU A 120 -14.44 -13.32 5.26
N GLU A 121 -14.22 -14.43 5.95
CA GLU A 121 -13.33 -14.43 7.12
C GLU A 121 -11.86 -14.46 6.66
N PRO A 122 -10.92 -13.74 7.31
CA PRO A 122 -9.50 -13.81 6.95
C PRO A 122 -8.91 -15.23 7.01
N SER A 123 -9.52 -16.11 7.81
CA SER A 123 -9.14 -17.52 7.98
C SER A 123 -9.93 -18.48 7.09
N GLU A 124 -10.88 -17.97 6.29
CA GLU A 124 -11.68 -18.79 5.39
C GLU A 124 -10.80 -19.46 4.34
N LYS A 125 -11.08 -20.72 4.03
CA LYS A 125 -10.38 -21.41 2.95
C LYS A 125 -10.80 -20.76 1.63
N ILE A 126 -9.82 -20.35 0.84
CA ILE A 126 -10.08 -19.90 -0.53
C ILE A 126 -10.70 -21.10 -1.26
N SER A 127 -11.95 -20.96 -1.67
CA SER A 127 -12.66 -21.93 -2.50
C SER A 127 -11.87 -22.12 -3.79
N THR A 128 -11.30 -23.31 -3.98
CA THR A 128 -10.67 -23.76 -5.24
C THR A 128 -11.72 -23.93 -6.33
#